data_AF-A0A973PCG8-F1
#
_entry.id   AF-A0A973PCG8-F1
#
_cell.length_a   1.000
_cell.length_b   1.000
_cell.length_c   1.000
_cell.angle_alpha   90.00
_cell.angle_beta   90.00
_cell.angle_gamma   90.00
#
_symmetry.space_group_name_H-M   'P 1'
#
loop_
_entity.id
_entity.type
_entity.pdbx_description
1 polymer ?
#
loop_
_entity_poly.entity_id
_entity_poly.type
_entity_poly.pdbx_seq_one_letter_code
_entity_poly.pdbx_strand_id
1 'polypeptide(L)'
;MPRPSSRERLLDAAAEVILGDGAEALTLEAVAHRAGVSKGGLFYHFPTKQALVAALVRRLTDAFDDALEAAGDRPGDYLRAYLDATIPPEHTPAAADGLTAALLAGALVDPAALAPLRERFTAWQERLVRDGVDPAAATA
;
A
#
# COMPACT_ATOMS: atom_id res chain seq x y z
N MET A 1 -5.24 19.14 14.31
CA MET A 1 -4.43 18.17 13.55
C MET A 1 -3.33 18.92 12.81
N PRO A 2 -2.08 18.41 12.78
CA PRO A 2 -1.02 18.98 11.96
C PRO A 2 -1.43 18.99 10.48
N ARG A 3 -0.98 19.98 9.70
CA ARG A 3 -1.15 19.93 8.24
C ARG A 3 -0.28 18.79 7.68
N PRO A 4 -0.82 17.91 6.81
CA PRO A 4 -0.02 16.85 6.20
C PRO A 4 1.15 17.45 5.43
N SER A 5 2.31 16.79 5.55
CA SER A 5 3.54 17.19 4.87
C SER A 5 3.36 17.14 3.35
N SER A 6 4.18 17.88 2.60
CA SER A 6 4.16 17.79 1.12
C SER A 6 4.45 16.36 0.63
N ARG A 7 5.26 15.60 1.37
CA ARG A 7 5.51 14.18 1.08
C ARG A 7 4.24 13.34 1.21
N GLU A 8 3.47 13.51 2.27
CA GLU A 8 2.21 12.77 2.48
C GLU A 8 1.18 13.13 1.42
N ARG A 9 0.99 14.41 1.14
CA ARG A 9 0.07 14.87 0.07
C ARG A 9 0.41 14.29 -1.29
N LEU A 10 1.70 14.15 -1.61
CA LEU A 10 2.15 13.50 -2.85
C LEU A 10 1.81 12.00 -2.89
N LEU A 11 1.91 11.30 -1.76
CA LEU A 11 1.55 9.89 -1.67
C LEU A 11 0.03 9.68 -1.70
N ASP A 12 -0.75 10.58 -1.09
CA ASP A 12 -2.21 10.60 -1.19
C ASP A 12 -2.66 10.81 -2.63
N ALA A 13 -2.14 11.85 -3.29
CA ALA A 13 -2.41 12.13 -4.69
C ALA A 13 -2.00 10.97 -5.62
N ALA A 14 -0.89 10.28 -5.33
CA ALA A 14 -0.48 9.09 -6.08
C ALA A 14 -1.51 7.95 -5.95
N ALA A 15 -1.99 7.68 -4.74
CA ALA A 15 -3.03 6.68 -4.51
C ALA A 15 -4.34 7.06 -5.22
N GLU A 16 -4.76 8.33 -5.12
CA GLU A 16 -5.96 8.84 -5.78
C GLU A 16 -5.88 8.73 -7.31
N VAL A 17 -4.73 9.05 -7.92
CA VAL A 17 -4.53 8.87 -9.37
C VAL A 17 -4.68 7.41 -9.75
N ILE A 18 -4.09 6.48 -9.00
CA ILE A 18 -4.16 5.05 -9.32
C ILE A 18 -5.60 4.53 -9.19
N LEU A 19 -6.30 4.92 -8.11
CA LEU A 19 -7.66 4.46 -7.83
C LEU A 19 -8.72 5.08 -8.74
N GLY A 20 -8.56 6.36 -9.10
CA GLY A 20 -9.52 7.08 -9.93
C GLY A 20 -9.24 6.95 -11.44
N ASP A 21 -7.98 7.15 -11.83
CA ASP A 21 -7.59 7.29 -13.24
C ASP A 21 -6.86 6.04 -13.78
N GLY A 22 -6.57 5.06 -12.92
CA GLY A 22 -5.83 3.84 -13.25
C GLY A 22 -4.31 4.01 -13.14
N ALA A 23 -3.61 2.88 -13.01
CA ALA A 23 -2.16 2.86 -12.78
C ALA A 23 -1.33 3.44 -13.96
N GLU A 24 -1.83 3.37 -15.19
CA GLU A 24 -1.16 3.96 -16.36
C GLU A 24 -1.13 5.49 -16.30
N ALA A 25 -2.13 6.12 -15.67
CA ALA A 25 -2.20 7.57 -15.50
C ALA A 25 -1.20 8.11 -14.46
N LEU A 26 -0.54 7.23 -13.70
CA LEU A 26 0.42 7.63 -12.68
C LEU A 26 1.67 8.26 -13.33
N THR A 27 1.73 9.59 -13.31
CA THR A 27 2.92 10.36 -13.71
C THR A 27 3.31 11.30 -12.58
N LEU A 28 4.60 11.64 -12.47
CA LEU A 28 5.06 12.61 -11.46
C LEU A 28 4.31 13.95 -11.63
N GLU A 29 4.02 14.36 -12.86
CA GLU A 29 3.31 15.61 -13.15
C GLU A 29 1.84 15.57 -12.73
N ALA A 30 1.12 14.47 -13.02
CA ALA A 30 -0.25 14.28 -12.54
C ALA A 30 -0.32 14.30 -11.01
N VAL A 31 0.64 13.67 -10.34
CA VAL A 31 0.72 13.62 -8.87
C VAL A 31 1.05 14.99 -8.29
N ALA A 32 2.03 15.71 -8.82
CA ALA A 32 2.34 17.08 -8.39
C ALA A 32 1.14 18.00 -8.53
N HIS A 33 0.46 17.94 -9.67
CA HIS A 33 -0.74 18.72 -9.95
C HIS A 33 -1.86 18.42 -8.94
N ARG A 34 -2.19 17.13 -8.75
CA ARG A 34 -3.25 16.72 -7.81
C ARG A 34 -2.91 17.03 -6.35
N ALA A 35 -1.64 16.91 -5.95
CA ALA A 35 -1.19 17.25 -4.60
C ALA A 35 -1.11 18.77 -4.33
N GLY A 36 -1.22 19.60 -5.37
CA GLY A 36 -0.97 21.05 -5.27
C GLY A 36 0.47 21.35 -4.84
N VAL A 37 1.44 20.56 -5.32
CA VAL A 37 2.87 20.69 -5.02
C VAL A 37 3.62 21.07 -6.29
N SER A 38 4.61 21.96 -6.18
CA SER A 38 5.42 22.36 -7.33
C SER A 38 6.30 21.21 -7.85
N LYS A 39 6.67 21.24 -9.13
CA LYS A 39 7.57 20.24 -9.74
C LYS A 39 8.90 20.13 -8.97
N GLY A 40 9.47 21.24 -8.52
CA GLY A 40 10.67 21.25 -7.66
C GLY A 40 10.44 20.62 -6.28
N GLY A 41 9.28 20.88 -5.66
CA GLY A 41 8.90 20.27 -4.38
C GLY A 41 8.64 18.77 -4.49
N LEU A 42 8.12 18.30 -5.63
CA LEU A 42 8.00 16.87 -5.92
C LEU A 42 9.38 16.22 -6.05
N PHE A 43 10.27 16.78 -6.87
CA PHE A 43 11.59 16.18 -7.09
C PHE A 43 12.47 16.16 -5.84
N TYR A 44 12.25 17.10 -4.91
CA TYR A 44 12.88 17.07 -3.60
C TYR A 44 12.55 15.79 -2.81
N HIS A 45 11.32 15.28 -2.91
CA HIS A 45 10.88 14.07 -2.21
C HIS A 45 11.04 12.80 -3.03
N PHE A 46 10.74 12.86 -4.33
CA PHE A 46 10.67 11.72 -5.23
C PHE A 46 11.37 12.04 -6.55
N PRO A 47 12.67 11.71 -6.67
CA PRO A 47 13.44 12.02 -7.88
C PRO A 47 12.96 11.24 -9.11
N THR A 48 12.29 10.09 -8.91
CA THR A 48 11.80 9.21 -9.97
C THR A 48 10.39 8.69 -9.67
N LYS A 49 9.67 8.24 -10.72
CA LYS A 49 8.37 7.57 -10.58
C LYS A 49 8.50 6.30 -9.72
N GLN A 50 9.59 5.56 -9.88
CA GLN A 50 9.93 4.38 -9.09
C GLN A 50 10.10 4.71 -7.60
N ALA A 51 10.77 5.81 -7.27
CA ALA A 51 10.94 6.24 -5.87
C ALA A 51 9.59 6.61 -5.22
N LEU A 52 8.70 7.27 -5.97
CA LEU A 52 7.33 7.56 -5.53
C LEU A 52 6.54 6.26 -5.28
N VAL A 53 6.53 5.35 -6.25
CA VAL A 53 5.81 4.07 -6.15
C VAL A 53 6.33 3.24 -4.99
N ALA A 54 7.65 3.09 -4.85
CA ALA A 54 8.23 2.34 -3.74
C ALA A 54 7.90 2.95 -2.37
N ALA A 55 7.81 4.29 -2.28
CA ALA A 55 7.38 4.96 -1.05
C ALA A 55 5.89 4.78 -0.76
N LEU A 56 5.05 4.76 -1.79
CA LEU A 56 3.63 4.48 -1.67
C LEU A 56 3.39 3.03 -1.22
N VAL A 57 4.07 2.06 -1.85
CA VAL A 57 4.04 0.65 -1.45
C VAL A 57 4.41 0.52 0.01
N ARG A 58 5.55 1.08 0.45
CA ARG A 58 5.96 1.05 1.85
C ARG A 58 4.89 1.59 2.79
N ARG A 59 4.35 2.78 2.52
CA ARG A 59 3.30 3.39 3.37
C ARG A 59 2.11 2.46 3.55
N LEU A 60 1.66 1.83 2.47
CA LEU A 60 0.48 0.98 2.49
C LEU A 60 0.76 -0.36 3.19
N THR A 61 1.96 -0.91 2.97
CA THR A 61 2.44 -2.09 3.69
C THR A 61 2.59 -1.82 5.20
N ASP A 62 3.14 -0.68 5.59
CA ASP A 62 3.27 -0.29 7.00
C ASP A 62 1.89 -0.13 7.66
N ALA A 63 0.93 0.49 6.97
CA ALA A 63 -0.44 0.61 7.46
C ALA A 63 -1.15 -0.76 7.61
N PHE A 64 -0.84 -1.70 6.71
CA PHE A 64 -1.33 -3.07 6.78
C PHE A 64 -0.69 -3.83 7.96
N ASP A 65 0.63 -3.69 8.14
CA ASP A 65 1.35 -4.20 9.31
C ASP A 65 0.70 -3.69 10.61
N ASP A 66 0.48 -2.38 10.73
CA ASP A 66 -0.13 -1.77 11.92
C ASP A 66 -1.54 -2.32 12.20
N ALA A 67 -2.35 -2.54 11.16
CA ALA A 67 -3.68 -3.13 11.30
C ALA A 67 -3.63 -4.58 11.79
N LEU A 68 -2.64 -5.36 11.34
CA LEU A 68 -2.43 -6.73 11.78
C LEU A 68 -1.86 -6.83 13.19
N GLU A 69 -0.95 -5.94 13.57
CA GLU A 69 -0.41 -5.87 14.94
C GLU A 69 -1.45 -5.41 15.96
N ALA A 70 -2.46 -4.65 15.52
CA ALA A 70 -3.59 -4.29 16.35
C ALA A 70 -4.58 -5.45 16.60
N ALA A 71 -4.40 -6.60 15.95
CA ALA A 71 -5.24 -7.77 16.17
C ALA A 71 -5.08 -8.33 17.59
N GLY A 72 -6.14 -8.95 18.10
CA GLY A 72 -6.09 -9.64 19.40
C GLY A 72 -5.25 -10.93 19.35
N ASP A 73 -4.96 -11.48 20.52
CA ASP A 73 -4.13 -12.69 20.67
C ASP A 73 -4.95 -14.01 20.64
N ARG A 74 -6.25 -13.97 20.35
CA ARG A 74 -7.05 -15.21 20.32
C ARG A 74 -6.82 -15.94 18.99
N PRO A 75 -6.90 -17.28 18.97
CA PRO A 75 -6.79 -18.04 17.73
C PRO A 75 -7.74 -17.50 16.65
N GLY A 76 -7.18 -17.14 15.49
CA GLY A 76 -7.92 -16.60 14.34
C GLY A 76 -8.21 -15.10 14.38
N ASP A 77 -7.80 -14.36 15.41
CA ASP A 77 -7.89 -12.89 15.42
C ASP A 77 -6.97 -12.28 14.34
N TYR A 78 -5.77 -12.85 14.15
CA TYR A 78 -4.81 -12.40 13.14
C TYR A 78 -5.30 -12.72 11.72
N LEU A 79 -5.83 -13.92 11.49
CA LEU A 79 -6.48 -14.26 10.21
C LEU A 79 -7.65 -13.32 9.89
N ARG A 80 -8.49 -13.00 10.88
CA ARG A 80 -9.63 -12.11 10.67
C ARG A 80 -9.16 -10.69 10.31
N ALA A 81 -8.15 -10.17 11.01
CA ALA A 81 -7.54 -8.88 10.66
C ALA A 81 -6.91 -8.89 9.25
N TYR A 82 -6.28 -10.00 8.85
CA TYR A 82 -5.73 -10.17 7.50
C TYR A 82 -6.81 -10.18 6.42
N LEU A 83 -7.92 -10.88 6.65
CA LEU A 83 -9.05 -10.90 5.74
C LEU A 83 -9.71 -9.53 5.63
N ASP A 84 -9.94 -8.85 6.75
CA ASP A 84 -10.54 -7.50 6.78
C ASP A 84 -9.66 -6.47 6.06
N ALA A 85 -8.33 -6.60 6.15
CA ALA A 85 -7.37 -5.71 5.51
C ALA A 85 -7.14 -6.03 4.01
N THR A 86 -7.41 -7.25 3.57
CA THR A 86 -7.19 -7.70 2.17
C THR A 86 -8.47 -7.69 1.34
N ILE A 87 -9.60 -8.05 1.95
CA ILE A 87 -10.93 -8.13 1.35
C ILE A 87 -11.83 -7.21 2.19
N PRO A 88 -11.82 -5.91 1.89
CA PRO A 88 -12.64 -4.97 2.62
C PRO A 88 -14.09 -5.35 2.35
N PRO A 89 -15.00 -5.33 3.35
CA PRO A 89 -16.41 -5.41 3.04
C PRO A 89 -16.74 -4.30 2.04
N GLU A 90 -17.49 -4.69 1.01
CA GLU A 90 -18.02 -3.77 0.02
C GLU A 90 -18.59 -2.54 0.75
N HIS A 91 -18.10 -1.35 0.38
CA HIS A 91 -18.34 -0.04 1.00
C HIS A 91 -17.40 0.43 2.14
N THR A 92 -16.24 -0.19 2.38
CA THR A 92 -15.19 0.40 3.26
C THR A 92 -14.06 1.07 2.45
N PRO A 93 -13.97 2.41 2.40
CA PRO A 93 -12.90 3.09 1.70
C PRO A 93 -11.66 3.23 2.60
N ALA A 94 -10.50 2.76 2.12
CA ALA A 94 -9.16 3.39 2.24
C ALA A 94 -7.99 2.38 2.29
N ALA A 95 -8.11 1.26 3.02
CA ALA A 95 -6.95 0.39 3.30
C ALA A 95 -6.70 -0.68 2.22
N ALA A 96 -7.73 -1.47 1.89
CA ALA A 96 -7.58 -2.57 0.93
C ALA A 96 -7.57 -2.13 -0.54
N ASP A 97 -8.24 -1.01 -0.85
CA ASP A 97 -8.11 -0.34 -2.15
C ASP A 97 -6.65 0.06 -2.39
N GLY A 98 -5.96 0.51 -1.33
CA GLY A 98 -4.57 0.94 -1.39
C GLY A 98 -3.60 -0.18 -1.75
N LEU A 99 -3.64 -1.33 -1.06
CA LEU A 99 -2.69 -2.43 -1.32
C LEU A 99 -2.88 -3.06 -2.71
N THR A 100 -4.14 -3.21 -3.15
CA THR A 100 -4.47 -3.69 -4.49
C THR A 100 -4.01 -2.71 -5.57
N ALA A 101 -4.24 -1.40 -5.36
CA ALA A 101 -3.72 -0.35 -6.21
C ALA A 101 -2.19 -0.31 -6.24
N ALA A 102 -1.52 -0.54 -5.11
CA ALA A 102 -0.06 -0.59 -5.01
C ALA A 102 0.53 -1.81 -5.71
N LEU A 103 -0.13 -2.97 -5.63
CA LEU A 103 0.21 -4.18 -6.39
C LEU A 103 0.10 -3.94 -7.90
N LEU A 104 -1.02 -3.37 -8.36
CA LEU A 104 -1.23 -3.05 -9.78
C LEU A 104 -0.22 -2.00 -10.29
N ALA A 105 0.02 -0.93 -9.51
CA ALA A 105 0.97 0.10 -9.88
C ALA A 105 2.42 -0.39 -9.86
N GLY A 106 2.82 -1.20 -8.87
CA GLY A 106 4.15 -1.79 -8.82
C GLY A 106 4.40 -2.76 -9.99
N ALA A 107 3.43 -3.61 -10.30
CA ALA A 107 3.52 -4.55 -11.42
C ALA A 107 3.69 -3.86 -12.79
N LEU A 108 3.08 -2.68 -12.98
CA LEU A 108 3.12 -1.93 -14.25
C LEU A 108 4.33 -1.01 -14.39
N VAL A 109 4.96 -0.58 -13.29
CA VAL A 109 6.04 0.42 -13.31
C VAL A 109 7.42 -0.22 -13.24
N ASP A 110 7.63 -1.13 -12.28
CA ASP A 110 8.88 -1.86 -12.08
C ASP A 110 8.63 -2.98 -11.06
N PRO A 111 8.78 -4.27 -11.42
CA PRO A 111 8.67 -5.37 -10.47
C PRO A 111 9.59 -5.23 -9.24
N ALA A 112 10.73 -4.53 -9.36
CA ALA A 112 11.62 -4.28 -8.23
C ALA A 112 11.00 -3.30 -7.20
N ALA A 113 10.06 -2.45 -7.60
CA ALA A 113 9.33 -1.57 -6.68
C ALA A 113 8.43 -2.33 -5.70
N LEU A 114 8.14 -3.61 -5.98
CA LEU A 114 7.39 -4.51 -5.09
C LEU A 114 8.28 -5.22 -4.06
N ALA A 115 9.60 -4.99 -4.04
CA ALA A 115 10.50 -5.63 -3.07
C ALA A 115 10.07 -5.45 -1.60
N PRO A 116 9.65 -4.24 -1.14
CA PRO A 116 9.19 -4.06 0.24
C PRO A 116 7.97 -4.91 0.58
N LEU A 117 7.05 -5.08 -0.37
CA LEU A 117 5.87 -5.93 -0.20
C LEU A 117 6.25 -7.39 -0.08
N ARG A 118 7.21 -7.88 -0.88
CA ARG A 118 7.68 -9.27 -0.82
C ARG A 118 8.29 -9.63 0.53
N GLU A 119 9.10 -8.72 1.08
CA GLU A 119 9.72 -8.89 2.40
C GLU A 119 8.65 -9.02 3.49
N ARG A 120 7.60 -8.17 3.44
CA ARG A 120 6.50 -8.24 4.41
C ARG A 120 5.53 -9.38 4.21
N PHE A 121 5.25 -9.76 2.98
CA PHE A 121 4.39 -10.89 2.68
C PHE A 121 4.92 -12.19 3.30
N THR A 122 6.24 -12.39 3.28
CA THR A 122 6.88 -13.55 3.91
C THR A 122 6.62 -13.58 5.42
N ALA A 123 6.78 -12.42 6.09
CA ALA A 123 6.53 -12.29 7.51
C ALA A 123 5.04 -12.52 7.87
N TRP A 124 4.11 -12.02 7.04
CA TRP A 124 2.68 -12.26 7.25
C TRP A 124 2.30 -13.73 7.09
N GLN A 125 2.83 -14.41 6.07
CA GLN A 125 2.57 -15.84 5.85
C GLN A 125 3.05 -16.70 7.03
N GLU A 126 4.25 -16.44 7.54
CA GLU A 126 4.78 -17.16 8.72
C GLU A 126 3.90 -16.98 9.98
N ARG A 127 3.23 -15.83 10.10
CA ARG A 127 2.36 -15.56 11.25
C ARG A 127 0.95 -16.16 11.06
N LEU A 128 0.43 -16.15 9.83
CA LEU A 128 -0.82 -16.86 9.48
C LEU A 128 -0.72 -18.37 9.73
N VAL A 129 0.41 -18.99 9.37
CA VAL A 129 0.65 -20.43 9.63
C VAL A 129 0.68 -20.73 11.13
N ARG A 130 1.25 -19.81 11.94
CA ARG A 130 1.25 -19.93 13.40
C ARG A 130 -0.14 -19.76 14.03
N ASP A 131 -1.05 -19.03 13.38
CA ASP A 131 -2.44 -18.83 13.82
C ASP A 131 -3.39 -19.97 13.35
N GLY A 132 -2.83 -21.05 12.80
CA GLY A 132 -3.57 -22.28 12.50
C GLY A 132 -4.05 -22.43 11.05
N VAL A 133 -3.57 -21.59 10.12
CA VAL A 133 -3.84 -21.73 8.69
C VAL A 133 -2.86 -22.73 8.06
N ASP A 134 -3.37 -23.77 7.40
CA ASP A 134 -2.55 -24.74 6.65
C ASP A 134 -1.75 -24.02 5.55
N PRO A 135 -0.41 -24.17 5.49
CA PRO A 135 0.44 -23.57 4.45
C PRO A 135 -0.04 -23.85 3.01
N ALA A 136 -0.72 -24.97 2.77
CA ALA A 136 -1.24 -25.34 1.46
C ALA A 136 -2.51 -24.56 1.03
N ALA A 137 -3.22 -23.92 1.97
CA ALA A 137 -4.42 -23.13 1.68
C ALA A 137 -4.10 -21.64 1.41
N ALA A 138 -2.87 -21.19 1.66
CA ALA A 138 -2.49 -19.77 1.63
C ALA A 138 -1.95 -19.26 0.28
N THR A 139 -1.82 -20.11 -0.74
CA THR A 139 -1.17 -19.79 -2.02
C THR A 139 -1.94 -20.24 -3.28
N ALA A 140 -3.20 -20.66 -3.15
CA ALA A 140 -4.04 -21.06 -4.28
C ALA A 140 -4.85 -19.89 -4.86
#